data_AF-T0C6D0-F1
#
_entry.id   AF-T0C6D0-F1
#
_cell.length_a   1.000
_cell.length_b   1.000
_cell.length_c   1.000
_cell.angle_alpha   90.00
_cell.angle_beta   90.00
_cell.angle_gamma   90.00
#
_symmetry.space_group_name_H-M   'P 1'
#
loop_
_entity.id
_entity.type
_entity.pdbx_description
1 polymer ?
#
loop_
_entity_poly.entity_id
_entity_poly.type
_entity_poly.pdbx_seq_one_letter_code
_entity_poly.pdbx_strand_id
1 'polypeptide(L)'
;MAYTPTKSEVDKAKEIAVASAEWFEYTTGKMNTSKIGQCGDYALRFVLEFNRFVGKNVARLVVANNPIESGTYRVGEKVNVKKLGFNGFASGASGFLIWDNQLYLYHPIIGAYQIFLVKAWTPKKHFGVDMLDKRQVHVWASVGKISVDPTYYDLWPDRFSTPLGKDE
;
A
#
# COMPACT_ATOMS: atom_id res chain seq x y z
N MET A 1 15.18 4.83 -16.00
CA MET A 1 15.74 5.44 -14.77
C MET A 1 14.71 5.35 -13.67
N ALA A 2 15.11 5.09 -12.42
CA ALA A 2 14.19 5.11 -11.29
C ALA A 2 13.63 6.54 -11.11
N TYR A 3 12.32 6.64 -10.86
CA TYR A 3 11.67 7.92 -10.59
C TYR A 3 12.35 8.62 -9.41
N THR A 4 12.67 9.90 -9.53
CA THR A 4 13.26 10.70 -8.45
C THR A 4 12.29 11.82 -8.12
N PRO A 5 11.62 11.79 -6.95
CA PRO A 5 10.65 12.81 -6.60
C PRO A 5 11.33 14.17 -6.37
N THR A 6 10.64 15.24 -6.76
CA THR A 6 11.05 16.62 -6.45
C THR A 6 10.82 16.94 -4.98
N LYS A 7 11.39 18.04 -4.46
CA LYS A 7 11.14 18.48 -3.08
C LYS A 7 9.64 18.68 -2.80
N SER A 8 8.91 19.32 -3.71
CA SER A 8 7.47 19.53 -3.58
C SER A 8 6.69 18.21 -3.57
N GLU A 9 7.10 17.24 -4.37
CA GLU A 9 6.49 15.90 -4.36
C GLU A 9 6.80 15.14 -3.06
N VAL A 10 7.99 15.32 -2.49
CA VAL A 10 8.33 14.76 -1.17
C VAL A 10 7.45 15.37 -0.07
N ASP A 11 7.27 16.68 -0.07
CA ASP A 11 6.42 17.36 0.91
C ASP A 11 4.96 16.91 0.76
N LYS A 12 4.48 16.78 -0.49
CA LYS A 12 3.13 16.26 -0.76
C LYS A 12 2.96 14.79 -0.37
N ALA A 13 3.98 13.96 -0.54
CA ALA A 13 3.96 12.59 -0.04
C ALA A 13 3.76 12.56 1.47
N LYS A 14 4.43 13.42 2.23
CA LYS A 14 4.21 13.50 3.68
C LYS A 14 2.76 13.84 4.01
N GLU A 15 2.21 14.89 3.40
CA GLU A 15 0.80 15.29 3.61
C GLU A 15 -0.19 14.16 3.31
N ILE A 16 0.00 13.43 2.19
CA ILE A 16 -0.88 12.32 1.81
C ILE A 16 -0.72 11.15 2.76
N ALA A 17 0.49 10.89 3.27
CA ALA A 17 0.72 9.85 4.27
C ALA A 17 -0.03 10.18 5.58
N VAL A 18 0.04 11.42 6.07
CA VAL A 18 -0.74 11.90 7.22
C VAL A 18 -2.23 11.69 7.00
N ALA A 19 -2.75 12.21 5.88
CA ALA A 19 -4.18 12.14 5.56
C ALA A 19 -4.66 10.70 5.38
N SER A 20 -3.79 9.80 4.89
CA SER A 20 -4.12 8.38 4.78
C SER A 20 -4.13 7.69 6.14
N ALA A 21 -3.25 8.11 7.06
CA ALA A 21 -3.23 7.61 8.42
C ALA A 21 -4.48 7.99 9.19
N GLU A 22 -4.85 9.28 9.16
CA GLU A 22 -6.04 9.82 9.84
C GLU A 22 -7.37 9.28 9.29
N TRP A 23 -7.36 8.73 8.08
CA TRP A 23 -8.57 8.19 7.46
C TRP A 23 -9.02 6.87 8.07
N PHE A 24 -8.07 6.08 8.59
CA PHE A 24 -8.30 4.71 9.03
C PHE A 24 -7.83 4.50 10.47
N GLU A 25 -8.65 3.81 11.25
CA GLU A 25 -8.25 3.13 12.48
C GLU A 25 -7.61 1.79 12.11
N TYR A 26 -6.37 1.55 12.54
CA TYR A 26 -5.61 0.38 12.12
C TYR A 26 -6.16 -0.91 12.74
N THR A 27 -6.27 -1.97 11.95
CA THR A 27 -6.55 -3.32 12.43
C THR A 27 -5.73 -4.36 11.70
N THR A 28 -5.53 -5.52 12.34
CA THR A 28 -5.12 -6.77 11.67
C THR A 28 -6.30 -7.76 11.56
N GLY A 29 -7.46 -7.41 12.11
CA GLY A 29 -8.68 -8.23 12.15
C GLY A 29 -9.72 -7.85 11.10
N LYS A 30 -10.99 -8.14 11.41
CA LYS A 30 -12.12 -7.81 10.53
C LYS A 30 -12.40 -6.31 10.52
N MET A 31 -12.67 -5.77 9.34
CA MET A 31 -13.07 -4.38 9.11
C MET A 31 -14.59 -4.30 9.05
N ASN A 32 -15.19 -3.97 10.19
CA ASN A 32 -16.64 -3.91 10.36
C ASN A 32 -17.22 -2.53 10.01
N THR A 33 -16.38 -1.54 9.74
CA THR A 33 -16.80 -0.16 9.44
C THR A 33 -15.97 0.42 8.29
N SER A 34 -16.47 1.52 7.72
CA SER A 34 -15.74 2.25 6.68
C SER A 34 -14.55 3.07 7.19
N LYS A 35 -14.26 3.02 8.50
CA LYS A 35 -13.18 3.77 9.14
C LYS A 35 -12.04 2.87 9.59
N ILE A 36 -12.14 1.54 9.40
CA ILE A 36 -11.09 0.61 9.79
C ILE A 36 -10.31 0.19 8.54
N GLY A 37 -8.98 0.11 8.64
CA GLY A 37 -8.10 -0.30 7.55
C GLY A 37 -6.93 -1.17 8.00
N GLN A 38 -6.35 -1.91 7.07
CA GLN A 38 -5.14 -2.73 7.21
C GLN A 38 -4.01 -2.12 6.37
N CYS A 39 -2.76 -2.56 6.54
CA CYS A 39 -1.58 -1.95 5.89
C CYS A 39 -1.72 -1.74 4.36
N GLY A 40 -2.34 -2.70 3.65
CA GLY A 40 -2.64 -2.57 2.22
C GLY A 40 -3.58 -1.42 1.85
N ASP A 41 -4.45 -1.01 2.76
CA ASP A 41 -5.46 0.04 2.56
C ASP A 41 -4.84 1.43 2.62
N TYR A 42 -4.01 1.65 3.64
CA TYR A 42 -3.20 2.85 3.80
C TYR A 42 -2.29 3.02 2.57
N ALA A 43 -1.59 1.94 2.18
CA ALA A 43 -0.69 1.95 1.03
C ALA A 43 -1.43 2.21 -0.29
N LEU A 44 -2.56 1.55 -0.53
CA LEU A 44 -3.36 1.74 -1.74
C LEU A 44 -3.90 3.16 -1.82
N ARG A 45 -4.47 3.69 -0.74
CA ARG A 45 -4.95 5.07 -0.68
C ARG A 45 -3.84 6.06 -1.03
N PHE A 46 -2.69 5.91 -0.38
CA PHE A 46 -1.52 6.75 -0.65
C PHE A 46 -1.13 6.72 -2.14
N VAL A 47 -0.98 5.52 -2.71
CA VAL A 47 -0.55 5.35 -4.10
C VAL A 47 -1.53 6.02 -5.07
N LEU A 48 -2.84 5.87 -4.83
CA LEU A 48 -3.87 6.46 -5.68
C LEU A 48 -3.85 8.00 -5.60
N GLU A 49 -3.79 8.56 -4.39
CA GLU A 49 -3.76 10.01 -4.20
C GLU A 49 -2.49 10.65 -4.76
N PHE A 50 -1.33 10.02 -4.51
CA PHE A 50 -0.05 10.54 -4.97
C PHE A 50 0.06 10.50 -6.49
N ASN A 51 -0.31 9.37 -7.12
CA ASN A 51 -0.30 9.24 -8.58
C ASN A 51 -1.27 10.22 -9.25
N ARG A 52 -2.42 10.50 -8.62
CA ARG A 52 -3.36 11.53 -9.09
C ARG A 52 -2.75 12.92 -9.00
N PHE A 53 -2.08 13.25 -7.89
CA PHE A 53 -1.41 14.54 -7.73
C PHE A 53 -0.30 14.77 -8.77
N VAL A 54 0.57 13.79 -8.98
CA VAL A 54 1.67 13.89 -9.96
C VAL A 54 1.17 13.78 -11.42
N GLY A 55 -0.02 13.22 -11.63
CA GLY A 55 -0.55 12.90 -12.96
C GLY A 55 0.24 11.78 -13.66
N LYS A 56 1.00 10.98 -12.91
CA LYS A 56 1.83 9.88 -13.41
C LYS A 56 1.70 8.67 -12.51
N ASN A 57 1.79 7.48 -13.09
CA ASN A 57 1.80 6.23 -12.33
C ASN A 57 3.23 5.93 -11.82
N VAL A 58 3.64 6.56 -10.71
CA VAL A 58 5.02 6.52 -10.19
C VAL A 58 5.12 5.95 -8.76
N ALA A 59 4.09 6.12 -7.95
CA ALA A 59 3.97 5.44 -6.67
C ALA A 59 3.68 3.95 -6.87
N ARG A 60 4.25 3.12 -6.00
CA ARG A 60 4.18 1.67 -6.05
C ARG A 60 3.71 1.13 -4.72
N LEU A 61 3.16 -0.08 -4.74
CA LEU A 61 3.00 -0.90 -3.54
C LEU A 61 4.26 -1.74 -3.36
N VAL A 62 4.69 -1.92 -2.13
CA VAL A 62 5.68 -2.92 -1.76
C VAL A 62 4.97 -3.96 -0.90
N VAL A 63 5.13 -5.23 -1.25
CA VAL A 63 4.47 -6.35 -0.58
C VAL A 63 5.54 -7.28 -0.01
N ALA A 64 5.38 -7.64 1.25
CA ALA A 64 6.21 -8.60 1.96
C ALA A 64 5.36 -9.68 2.65
N ASN A 65 5.90 -10.90 2.74
CA ASN A 65 5.35 -12.02 3.52
C ASN A 65 3.88 -12.35 3.22
N ASN A 66 3.49 -12.24 1.96
CA ASN A 66 2.09 -12.42 1.52
C ASN A 66 1.93 -13.76 0.78
N PRO A 67 0.72 -14.34 0.65
CA PRO A 67 0.42 -15.41 -0.31
C PRO A 67 0.73 -15.09 -1.78
N ILE A 68 1.13 -13.86 -2.10
CA ILE A 68 1.64 -13.46 -3.42
C ILE A 68 3.14 -13.17 -3.36
N GLU A 69 3.80 -13.15 -4.51
CA GLU A 69 5.24 -12.91 -4.59
C GLU A 69 5.64 -11.58 -3.91
N SER A 70 6.63 -11.60 -3.03
CA SER A 70 7.15 -10.36 -2.45
C SER A 70 7.77 -9.49 -3.54
N GLY A 71 7.55 -8.18 -3.45
CA GLY A 71 8.18 -7.26 -4.39
C GLY A 71 7.46 -5.93 -4.55
N THR A 72 7.81 -5.24 -5.63
CA THR A 72 7.26 -3.94 -5.99
C THR A 72 6.18 -4.09 -7.05
N TYR A 73 5.01 -3.53 -6.78
CA TYR A 73 3.83 -3.61 -7.61
C TYR A 73 3.38 -2.23 -8.10
N ARG A 74 2.94 -2.16 -9.35
CA ARG A 74 2.23 -1.01 -9.91
C ARG A 74 0.73 -1.20 -9.74
N VAL A 75 0.03 -0.15 -9.31
CA VAL A 75 -1.44 -0.12 -9.27
C VAL A 75 -1.98 0.29 -10.64
N GLY A 76 -2.90 -0.50 -11.17
CA GLY A 76 -3.61 -0.29 -12.43
C GLY A 76 -4.97 0.36 -12.23
N GLU A 77 -5.93 -0.02 -13.07
CA GLU A 77 -7.27 0.54 -13.03
C GLU A 77 -8.12 -0.03 -11.90
N LYS A 78 -9.10 0.77 -11.47
CA LYS A 78 -10.17 0.30 -10.58
C LYS A 78 -11.08 -0.64 -11.35
N VAL A 79 -11.42 -1.78 -10.77
CA VAL A 79 -12.24 -2.80 -11.42
C VAL A 79 -13.60 -2.93 -10.75
N ASN A 80 -14.62 -3.13 -11.58
CA ASN A 80 -15.95 -3.47 -11.11
C ASN A 80 -16.01 -4.97 -10.78
N VAL A 81 -15.99 -5.27 -9.49
CA VAL A 81 -15.97 -6.65 -8.97
C VAL A 81 -17.21 -7.45 -9.35
N LYS A 82 -18.36 -6.79 -9.54
CA LYS A 82 -19.59 -7.44 -10.05
C LYS A 82 -19.41 -7.93 -11.47
N LYS A 83 -18.67 -7.20 -12.32
CA LYS A 83 -18.33 -7.64 -13.67
C LYS A 83 -17.33 -8.80 -13.68
N LEU A 84 -16.54 -8.95 -12.63
CA LEU A 84 -15.66 -10.10 -12.41
C LEU A 84 -16.40 -11.32 -11.83
N GLY A 85 -17.72 -11.25 -11.64
CA GLY A 85 -18.52 -12.35 -11.06
C GLY A 85 -18.59 -12.36 -9.54
N PHE A 86 -18.04 -11.35 -8.85
CA PHE A 86 -18.08 -11.24 -7.40
C PHE A 86 -19.20 -10.29 -6.96
N ASN A 87 -20.07 -10.75 -6.05
CA ASN A 87 -21.09 -9.90 -5.43
C ASN A 87 -20.52 -8.86 -4.43
N GLY A 88 -19.19 -8.80 -4.31
CA GLY A 88 -18.44 -8.08 -3.29
C GLY A 88 -17.45 -9.03 -2.62
N PHE A 89 -16.48 -8.49 -1.89
CA PHE A 89 -15.58 -9.31 -1.08
C PHE A 89 -16.24 -9.57 0.27
N ALA A 90 -16.69 -10.82 0.47
CA ALA A 90 -17.44 -11.23 1.65
C ALA A 90 -16.64 -11.13 2.97
N SER A 91 -15.31 -11.02 2.90
CA SER A 91 -14.42 -11.20 4.05
C SER A 91 -14.35 -10.02 5.02
N GLY A 92 -14.90 -8.85 4.68
CA GLY A 92 -14.75 -7.66 5.53
C GLY A 92 -13.29 -7.34 5.85
N ALA A 93 -12.33 -7.86 5.07
CA ALA A 93 -10.89 -7.73 5.25
C ALA A 93 -10.28 -7.51 3.88
N SER A 94 -9.26 -6.65 3.79
CA SER A 94 -8.57 -6.40 2.52
C SER A 94 -7.69 -7.58 2.18
N GLY A 95 -7.40 -7.75 0.89
CA GLY A 95 -6.62 -8.90 0.47
C GLY A 95 -6.28 -8.93 -1.00
N PHE A 96 -5.59 -10.00 -1.36
CA PHE A 96 -5.16 -10.26 -2.73
C PHE A 96 -6.07 -11.31 -3.35
N LEU A 97 -6.44 -11.09 -4.61
CA LEU A 97 -7.23 -12.01 -5.41
C LEU A 97 -6.49 -12.24 -6.73
N ILE A 98 -6.32 -13.49 -7.12
CA ILE A 98 -5.91 -13.87 -8.47
C ILE A 98 -7.15 -14.35 -9.21
N TRP A 99 -7.46 -13.72 -10.34
CA TRP A 99 -8.59 -14.09 -11.19
C TRP A 99 -8.24 -13.85 -12.65
N ASP A 100 -8.52 -14.82 -13.52
CA ASP A 100 -8.20 -14.75 -14.96
C ASP A 100 -6.74 -14.34 -15.23
N ASN A 101 -5.81 -14.96 -14.51
CA ASN A 101 -4.37 -14.66 -14.53
C ASN A 101 -3.99 -13.20 -14.19
N GLN A 102 -4.92 -12.41 -13.65
CA GLN A 102 -4.69 -11.05 -13.18
C GLN A 102 -4.72 -11.01 -11.66
N LEU A 103 -3.75 -10.31 -11.08
CA LEU A 103 -3.70 -10.04 -9.65
C LEU A 103 -4.44 -8.75 -9.31
N TYR A 104 -5.22 -8.78 -8.23
CA TYR A 104 -5.98 -7.66 -7.71
C TYR A 104 -5.67 -7.46 -6.24
N LEU A 105 -5.52 -6.20 -5.83
CA LEU A 105 -5.66 -5.80 -4.44
C LEU A 105 -7.09 -5.31 -4.27
N TYR A 106 -7.81 -5.93 -3.34
CA TYR A 106 -9.17 -5.55 -3.04
C TYR A 106 -9.32 -4.97 -1.65
N HIS A 107 -10.16 -3.95 -1.56
CA HIS A 107 -10.56 -3.32 -0.32
C HIS A 107 -12.09 -3.13 -0.32
N PRO A 108 -12.80 -3.50 0.77
CA PRO A 108 -14.23 -3.26 0.95
C PRO A 108 -14.73 -1.82 0.73
N ILE A 109 -13.88 -0.80 0.90
CA ILE A 109 -14.26 0.63 0.85
C ILE A 109 -13.63 1.30 -0.38
N ILE A 110 -12.31 1.18 -0.55
CA ILE A 110 -11.61 1.81 -1.68
C ILE A 110 -12.00 1.12 -3.01
N GLY A 111 -12.34 -0.17 -2.96
CA GLY A 111 -12.68 -1.00 -4.12
C GLY A 111 -11.54 -1.94 -4.51
N ALA A 112 -11.65 -2.57 -5.68
CA ALA A 112 -10.61 -3.44 -6.21
C ALA A 112 -9.82 -2.77 -7.32
N TYR A 113 -8.51 -3.02 -7.33
CA TYR A 113 -7.59 -2.48 -8.31
C TYR A 113 -6.71 -3.60 -8.84
N GLN A 114 -6.44 -3.57 -10.14
CA GLN A 114 -5.41 -4.41 -10.72
C GLN A 114 -4.06 -4.03 -10.12
N ILE A 115 -3.22 -5.02 -9.85
CA ILE A 115 -1.83 -4.79 -9.49
C ILE A 115 -0.91 -5.66 -10.35
N PHE A 116 0.26 -5.13 -10.67
CA PHE A 116 1.22 -5.76 -11.58
C PHE A 116 2.58 -5.80 -10.92
N LEU A 117 3.18 -7.00 -10.82
CA LEU A 117 4.54 -7.14 -10.33
C LEU A 117 5.50 -6.45 -11.30
N VAL A 118 6.23 -5.45 -10.80
CA VAL A 118 7.25 -4.73 -11.57
C VAL A 118 8.63 -5.32 -11.29
N LYS A 119 8.86 -5.74 -10.04
CA LYS A 119 10.14 -6.31 -9.60
C LYS A 119 9.89 -7.29 -8.45
N ALA A 120 10.28 -8.53 -8.64
CA ALA A 120 10.35 -9.54 -7.58
C ALA A 120 11.55 -9.26 -6.66
N TRP A 121 11.31 -9.18 -5.36
CA TRP A 121 12.35 -9.13 -4.32
C TRP A 121 11.72 -9.25 -2.94
N THR A 122 12.48 -9.77 -1.97
CA THR A 122 12.03 -9.83 -0.57
C THR A 122 12.75 -8.74 0.23
N PRO A 123 12.02 -7.76 0.78
CA PRO A 123 12.60 -6.79 1.70
C PRO A 123 13.13 -7.52 2.94
N LYS A 124 14.34 -7.18 3.37
CA LYS A 124 14.92 -7.76 4.59
C LYS A 124 14.53 -6.91 5.79
N LYS A 125 14.51 -5.58 5.61
CA LYS A 125 14.13 -4.62 6.64
C LYS A 125 13.23 -3.53 6.08
N HIS A 126 12.31 -3.07 6.93
CA HIS A 126 11.47 -1.91 6.68
C HIS A 126 11.41 -1.07 7.96
N PHE A 127 11.86 0.19 7.88
CA PHE A 127 12.03 1.07 9.06
C PHE A 127 12.76 0.41 10.24
N GLY A 128 13.80 -0.39 9.96
CA GLY A 128 14.59 -1.09 10.98
C GLY A 128 13.93 -2.32 11.59
N VAL A 129 12.70 -2.67 11.18
CA VAL A 129 12.02 -3.91 11.55
C VAL A 129 12.39 -5.00 10.55
N ASP A 130 12.82 -6.16 11.06
CA ASP A 130 13.13 -7.32 10.22
C ASP A 130 11.85 -7.86 9.57
N MET A 131 11.80 -7.78 8.24
CA MET A 131 10.70 -8.31 7.43
C MET A 131 10.87 -9.81 7.15
N LEU A 132 11.94 -10.44 7.62
CA LEU A 132 12.15 -11.89 7.48
C LEU A 132 11.41 -12.72 8.55
N ASP A 133 10.82 -12.08 9.56
CA ASP A 133 9.89 -12.75 10.47
C ASP A 133 8.54 -12.93 9.76
N LYS A 134 8.40 -14.09 9.10
CA LYS A 134 7.33 -14.47 8.14
C LYS A 134 5.90 -14.49 8.70
N ARG A 135 5.69 -14.06 9.94
CA ARG A 135 4.40 -14.18 10.64
C ARG A 135 3.45 -13.02 10.34
N GLN A 136 3.92 -11.94 9.72
CA GLN A 136 3.07 -10.80 9.41
C GLN A 136 3.23 -10.36 7.95
N VAL A 137 2.14 -10.49 7.22
CA VAL A 137 1.92 -9.86 5.92
C VAL A 137 2.09 -8.36 6.11
N HIS A 138 2.91 -7.71 5.28
CA HIS A 138 3.03 -6.25 5.31
C HIS A 138 2.98 -5.65 3.90
N VAL A 139 2.31 -4.51 3.79
CA VAL A 139 2.15 -3.77 2.55
C VAL A 139 2.32 -2.29 2.85
N TRP A 140 3.20 -1.63 2.11
CA TRP A 140 3.43 -0.20 2.20
C TRP A 140 3.57 0.42 0.82
N ALA A 141 3.75 1.73 0.74
CA ALA A 141 3.91 2.45 -0.52
C ALA A 141 5.37 2.86 -0.75
N SER A 142 5.75 3.10 -2.00
CA SER A 142 7.01 3.75 -2.32
C SER A 142 6.88 4.72 -3.48
N VAL A 143 7.71 5.77 -3.47
CA VAL A 143 7.83 6.77 -4.53
C VAL A 143 9.31 6.89 -4.92
N GLY A 144 9.68 6.25 -6.02
CA GLY A 144 11.08 6.22 -6.45
C GLY A 144 11.95 5.47 -5.44
N LYS A 145 12.85 6.19 -4.77
CA LYS A 145 13.73 5.66 -3.70
C LYS A 145 13.19 5.85 -2.29
N ILE A 146 11.99 6.41 -2.16
CA ILE A 146 11.39 6.76 -0.89
C ILE A 146 10.36 5.70 -0.52
N SER A 147 10.55 5.06 0.63
CA SER A 147 9.59 4.15 1.24
C SER A 147 8.61 4.94 2.10
N VAL A 148 7.31 4.64 2.04
CA VAL A 148 6.24 5.35 2.76
C VAL A 148 5.32 4.33 3.41
N ASP A 149 5.21 4.39 4.74
CA ASP A 149 4.30 3.53 5.49
C ASP A 149 3.29 4.38 6.27
N PRO A 150 2.08 4.57 5.73
CA PRO A 150 1.08 5.40 6.40
C PRO A 150 0.40 4.70 7.59
N THR A 151 0.69 3.42 7.85
CA THR A 151 0.10 2.68 8.97
C THR A 151 0.69 3.05 10.33
N TYR A 152 1.91 3.59 10.38
CA TYR A 152 2.62 3.89 11.65
C TYR A 152 2.71 5.38 12.00
N TYR A 153 1.88 6.23 11.40
CA TYR A 153 1.99 7.69 11.59
C TYR A 153 1.75 8.14 13.05
N ASP A 154 0.82 7.50 13.77
CA ASP A 154 0.39 7.94 15.11
C ASP A 154 1.34 7.56 16.25
N LEU A 155 2.30 6.66 16.02
CA LEU A 155 3.18 6.17 17.09
C LEU A 155 4.49 6.97 17.23
N TRP A 156 4.82 7.90 16.33
CA TRP A 156 6.21 8.41 16.24
C TRP A 156 6.35 9.86 15.77
N PRO A 157 6.11 10.88 16.63
CA PRO A 157 6.64 12.21 16.38
C PRO A 157 8.18 12.28 16.51
N ASP A 158 8.80 11.45 17.39
CA ASP A 158 10.18 11.72 17.85
C ASP A 158 11.20 10.56 17.71
N ARG A 159 10.85 9.43 17.08
CA ARG A 159 11.78 8.29 16.95
C ARG A 159 12.02 7.78 15.52
N PHE A 160 11.23 8.23 14.54
CA PHE A 160 11.50 8.04 13.11
C PHE A 160 11.58 9.43 12.50
N SER A 161 12.78 9.85 12.10
CA SER A 161 13.05 11.20 11.64
C SER A 161 12.29 11.60 10.36
N THR A 162 11.67 10.64 9.65
CA THR A 162 10.74 10.89 8.53
C THR A 162 9.77 9.72 8.30
N PRO A 163 8.52 9.95 7.83
CA PRO A 163 7.62 8.90 7.33
C PRO A 163 8.10 8.28 6.01
N LEU A 164 9.33 8.64 5.63
CA LEU A 164 10.02 8.40 4.38
C LEU A 164 11.29 7.62 4.72
N GLY A 165 11.40 6.38 4.24
CA GLY A 165 12.55 5.51 4.49
C GLY A 165 13.24 5.08 3.21
N LYS A 166 14.20 4.16 3.35
CA LYS A 166 14.67 3.30 2.25
C LYS A 166 14.37 1.86 2.65
N ASP A 167 13.96 1.06 1.68
CA ASP A 167 13.88 -0.37 1.88
C ASP A 167 15.29 -0.98 1.75
N GLU A 168 15.62 -1.96 2.60
CA GLU A 168 16.92 -2.64 2.67
C GLU A 168 16.79 -4.16 2.52
#